data_AF-A0A1V5IR46-F1
#
_entry.id   AF-A0A1V5IR46-F1
#
_cell.length_a   1.000
_cell.length_b   1.000
_cell.length_c   1.000
_cell.angle_alpha   90.00
_cell.angle_beta   90.00
_cell.angle_gamma   90.00
#
_symmetry.space_group_name_H-M   'P 1'
#
loop_
_entity.id
_entity.type
_entity.pdbx_description
1 polymer ?
#
loop_
_entity_poly.entity_id
_entity_poly.type
_entity_poly.pdbx_seq_one_letter_code
_entity_poly.pdbx_strand_id
1 'polypeptide(L)'
;MRFQELMPDVLHWLGIRKIHRFVSMSNMKYDAITGSGIEIGERVSIPDDLIPADAQVEIDAKMAAGYYTPGQVPGADELKKPKGRGLHG
;
A
#
# COMPACT_ATOMS: atom_id res chain seq x y z
N MET A 1 -6.96 4.78 -15.29
CA MET A 1 -7.73 4.16 -14.19
C MET A 1 -7.08 2.82 -13.87
N ARG A 2 -6.75 2.48 -12.61
CA ARG A 2 -6.20 1.17 -12.25
C ARG A 2 -7.37 0.25 -11.85
N PHE A 3 -7.43 -0.97 -12.39
CA PHE A 3 -8.48 -1.94 -12.09
C PHE A 3 -7.90 -3.07 -11.23
N GLN A 4 -8.19 -3.06 -9.92
CA GLN A 4 -7.62 -4.02 -8.96
C GLN A 4 -8.47 -5.29 -8.78
N GLU A 5 -9.71 -5.32 -9.29
CA GLU A 5 -10.62 -6.45 -9.10
C GLU A 5 -10.14 -7.74 -9.76
N LEU A 6 -9.34 -7.69 -10.82
CA LEU A 6 -8.74 -8.87 -11.48
C LEU A 6 -7.41 -9.31 -10.85
N MET A 7 -6.86 -8.53 -9.92
CA MET A 7 -5.60 -8.88 -9.25
C MET A 7 -5.64 -10.25 -8.56
N PRO A 8 -6.75 -10.69 -7.92
CA PRO A 8 -6.81 -11.99 -7.27
C PRO A 8 -6.77 -13.18 -8.22
N ASP A 9 -7.01 -13.01 -9.53
CA ASP A 9 -7.11 -14.12 -10.49
C ASP A 9 -5.85 -14.99 -10.53
N VAL A 10 -4.68 -14.35 -10.53
CA VAL A 10 -3.39 -15.07 -10.49
C VAL A 10 -3.22 -15.82 -9.17
N LEU A 11 -3.70 -15.25 -8.06
CA LEU A 11 -3.63 -15.89 -6.75
C LEU A 11 -4.54 -17.13 -6.70
N HIS A 12 -5.74 -17.02 -7.26
CA HIS A 12 -6.67 -18.13 -7.42
C HIS A 12 -6.12 -19.22 -8.34
N TRP A 13 -5.49 -18.83 -9.45
CA TRP A 13 -4.86 -19.77 -10.37
C TRP A 13 -3.74 -20.57 -9.69
N LEU A 14 -2.97 -19.93 -8.80
CA LEU A 14 -1.96 -20.58 -7.97
C LEU A 14 -2.55 -21.38 -6.80
N GLY A 15 -3.87 -21.40 -6.61
CA GLY A 15 -4.53 -22.10 -5.51
C GLY A 15 -4.33 -21.45 -4.15
N ILE A 16 -3.94 -20.18 -4.09
CA ILE A 16 -3.72 -19.47 -2.82
C ILE A 16 -5.06 -19.26 -2.13
N ARG A 17 -5.16 -19.73 -0.88
CA ARG A 17 -6.34 -19.55 -0.01
C ARG A 17 -6.09 -18.60 1.15
N LYS A 18 -4.84 -18.45 1.56
CA LYS A 18 -4.44 -17.63 2.70
C LYS A 18 -3.09 -16.97 2.45
N ILE A 19 -3.01 -15.68 2.75
CA ILE A 19 -1.78 -14.89 2.77
C ILE A 19 -1.51 -14.55 4.24
N HIS A 20 -0.44 -15.12 4.80
CA HIS A 20 -0.08 -14.87 6.19
C HIS A 20 0.34 -13.42 6.43
N ARG A 21 1.13 -12.85 5.51
CA ARG A 21 1.67 -11.49 5.59
C ARG A 21 1.47 -10.78 4.27
N PHE A 22 0.49 -9.89 4.21
CA PHE A 22 0.19 -9.11 3.03
C PHE A 22 0.92 -7.77 3.09
N VAL A 23 2.02 -7.68 2.36
CA VAL A 23 2.86 -6.47 2.31
C VAL A 23 2.27 -5.46 1.35
N SER A 24 1.33 -4.64 1.83
CA SER A 24 0.71 -3.59 1.04
C SER A 24 -0.12 -2.67 1.92
N MET A 25 0.10 -1.36 1.76
CA MET A 25 -0.75 -0.35 2.38
C MET A 25 -2.09 -0.17 1.66
N SER A 26 -2.21 -0.57 0.38
CA SER A 26 -3.38 -0.27 -0.47
C SER A 26 -4.68 -0.97 -0.02
N ASN A 27 -5.70 -0.19 0.34
CA ASN A 27 -7.04 -0.70 0.65
C ASN A 27 -7.68 -1.40 -0.55
N MET A 28 -7.64 -0.79 -1.75
CA MET A 28 -8.17 -1.42 -2.97
C MET A 28 -7.60 -2.83 -3.22
N LYS A 29 -6.31 -3.06 -2.96
CA LYS A 29 -5.72 -4.40 -3.10
C LYS A 29 -6.21 -5.37 -2.02
N TYR A 30 -6.29 -4.91 -0.78
CA TYR A 30 -6.77 -5.72 0.33
C TYR A 30 -8.24 -6.12 0.13
N ASP A 31 -9.08 -5.17 -0.27
CA ASP A 31 -10.50 -5.38 -0.49
C ASP A 31 -10.72 -6.34 -1.67
N ALA A 32 -9.96 -6.19 -2.76
CA ALA A 32 -10.03 -7.12 -3.89
C ALA A 32 -9.64 -8.56 -3.48
N ILE A 33 -8.57 -8.74 -2.70
CA ILE A 33 -8.13 -10.09 -2.26
C ILE A 33 -9.15 -10.71 -1.31
N THR A 34 -9.51 -10.00 -0.24
CA THR A 34 -10.42 -10.52 0.78
C THR A 34 -11.83 -10.70 0.25
N GLY A 35 -12.32 -9.78 -0.57
CA GLY A 35 -13.61 -9.89 -1.28
C GLY A 35 -13.68 -11.06 -2.25
N SER A 36 -12.54 -11.51 -2.77
CA SER A 36 -12.44 -12.72 -3.62
C SER A 36 -12.35 -14.04 -2.83
N GLY A 37 -12.38 -13.99 -1.49
CA GLY A 37 -12.37 -15.17 -0.62
C GLY A 37 -10.99 -15.68 -0.20
N ILE A 38 -9.93 -14.90 -0.40
CA ILE A 38 -8.59 -15.22 0.11
C ILE A 38 -8.41 -14.57 1.49
N GLU A 39 -8.05 -15.38 2.50
CA GLU A 39 -7.83 -14.88 3.86
C GLU A 39 -6.50 -14.12 3.95
N ILE A 40 -6.49 -12.97 4.62
CA ILE A 40 -5.27 -12.24 4.97
C ILE A 40 -5.11 -12.28 6.50
N GLY A 41 -3.98 -12.79 6.98
CA GLY A 41 -3.65 -12.83 8.41
C GLY A 41 -3.20 -11.47 8.93
N GLU A 42 -2.02 -11.03 8.52
CA GLU A 42 -1.43 -9.75 8.91
C GLU A 42 -1.27 -8.85 7.67
N ARG A 43 -1.68 -7.58 7.77
CA ARG A 43 -1.25 -6.55 6.83
C ARG A 43 0.05 -5.95 7.33
N VAL A 44 1.07 -5.98 6.49
CA VAL A 44 2.40 -5.45 6.81
C VAL A 44 2.61 -4.20 5.96
N SER A 45 2.92 -3.09 6.63
CA SER A 45 3.37 -1.88 5.94
C SER A 45 4.73 -2.12 5.30
N ILE A 46 4.97 -1.52 4.14
CA ILE A 46 6.32 -1.54 3.54
C ILE A 46 7.23 -0.75 4.49
N PRO A 47 8.38 -1.32 4.92
CA PRO A 47 9.36 -0.59 5.71
C PRO A 47 9.83 0.69 5.01
N ASP A 48 9.99 1.78 5.77
CA ASP A 48 10.31 3.10 5.21
C ASP A 48 11.64 3.12 4.43
N ASP A 49 12.60 2.28 4.82
CA ASP A 49 13.89 2.11 4.16
C ASP A 49 13.81 1.41 2.80
N LEU A 50 12.72 0.66 2.54
CA LEU A 50 12.45 -0.01 1.27
C LEU A 50 11.56 0.82 0.35
N ILE A 51 11.11 2.01 0.79
CA ILE A 51 10.32 2.93 -0.02
C ILE A 51 11.27 3.76 -0.88
N PRO A 52 11.18 3.68 -2.21
CA PRO A 52 11.93 4.57 -3.09
C PRO A 52 11.63 6.05 -2.76
N ALA A 53 12.65 6.91 -2.78
CA ALA A 53 12.49 8.33 -2.40
C ALA A 53 11.44 9.09 -3.23
N ASP A 54 11.19 8.66 -4.46
CA ASP A 54 10.13 9.13 -5.35
C ASP A 54 8.73 8.63 -4.97
N ALA A 55 8.62 7.47 -4.33
CA ALA A 55 7.39 6.90 -3.83
C ALA A 55 6.99 7.44 -2.43
N GLN A 56 7.89 8.15 -1.74
CA GLN A 56 7.63 8.69 -0.40
C GLN A 56 6.44 9.66 -0.37
N VAL A 57 6.30 10.51 -1.40
CA VAL A 57 5.15 11.43 -1.54
C VAL A 57 3.85 10.67 -1.73
N GLU A 58 3.85 9.60 -2.54
CA GLU A 58 2.68 8.75 -2.73
C GLU A 58 2.29 8.02 -1.44
N ILE A 59 3.26 7.60 -0.63
CA ILE A 59 3.04 6.91 0.64
C ILE A 59 2.47 7.89 1.65
N ASP A 60 3.07 9.07 1.82
CA ASP A 60 2.60 10.13 2.72
C ASP A 60 1.16 10.57 2.38
N ALA A 61 0.86 10.73 1.08
CA ALA A 61 -0.50 11.04 0.62
C ALA A 61 -1.50 9.92 0.94
N LYS A 62 -1.08 8.64 0.82
CA LYS A 62 -1.93 7.49 1.16
C LYS A 62 -2.14 7.38 2.68
N MET A 63 -1.13 7.63 3.49
CA MET A 63 -1.26 7.68 4.95
C MET A 63 -2.23 8.79 5.38
N ALA A 64 -2.11 9.99 4.80
CA ALA A 64 -3.02 11.10 5.05
C ALA A 64 -4.47 10.83 4.59
N ALA A 65 -4.66 9.99 3.57
CA ALA A 65 -5.97 9.55 3.09
C ALA A 65 -6.57 8.38 3.90
N GLY A 66 -5.97 7.98 5.02
CA GLY A 66 -6.51 6.95 5.91
C GLY A 66 -6.19 5.50 5.51
N TYR A 67 -5.11 5.28 4.74
CA TYR A 67 -4.63 3.93 4.45
C TYR A 67 -3.98 3.30 5.69
N TYR A 68 -3.99 1.96 5.76
CA TYR A 68 -3.49 1.20 6.90
C TYR A 68 -2.03 1.55 7.20
N THR A 69 -1.81 2.13 8.38
CA THR A 69 -0.51 2.53 8.90
C THR A 69 -0.45 2.12 10.37
N PRO A 70 0.51 1.26 10.79
CA PRO A 70 0.66 0.88 12.20
C PRO A 70 1.31 1.98 13.07
N GLY A 71 1.60 3.16 12.50
CA GLY A 71 2.31 4.27 13.14
C GLY A 71 1.57 5.62 13.08
N GLN A 72 2.27 6.72 13.42
CA GLN A 72 1.71 8.08 13.40
C GLN A 72 1.34 8.50 11.97
N VAL A 73 0.09 8.96 11.81
CA VAL A 73 -0.36 9.61 10.57
C VAL A 73 0.35 10.97 10.44
N PRO A 74 1.04 11.26 9.32
CA PRO A 74 1.72 12.54 9.14
C PRO A 74 0.73 13.70 9.22
N GLY A 75 1.09 14.73 9.98
CA GLY A 75 0.31 15.96 10.06
C GLY A 75 0.41 16.81 8.78
N ALA A 76 -0.50 17.77 8.62
CA ALA A 76 -0.57 18.64 7.43
C ALA A 76 0.74 19.41 7.15
N ASP A 77 1.51 19.72 8.19
CA ASP A 77 2.79 20.42 8.07
C ASP A 77 3.94 19.51 7.59
N GLU A 78 3.80 18.20 7.80
CA GLU A 78 4.77 17.22 7.33
C GLU A 78 4.58 16.92 5.84
N LEU A 79 3.32 16.93 5.37
CA LEU A 79 2.95 16.80 3.96
C LEU A 79 3.42 17.98 3.09
N LYS A 80 3.64 19.15 3.70
CA LYS A 80 4.15 20.35 3.00
C LYS A 80 5.66 20.30 2.75
N LYS A 81 6.39 19.39 3.39
CA LYS A 81 7.84 19.27 3.20
C LYS A 81 8.09 18.62 1.83
N PRO A 82 8.88 19.24 0.94
CA PRO A 82 9.24 18.61 -0.32
C PRO A 82 10.09 17.36 -0.04
N LYS A 83 9.53 16.19 -0.38
CA LYS A 83 10.21 14.90 -0.35
C LYS A 83 10.28 14.37 -1.79
N GLY A 84 11.42 13.83 -2.19
CA GLY A 84 11.66 13.37 -3.56
C GLY A 84 12.97 13.91 -4.14
N ARG A 85 13.35 13.41 -5.32
CA ARG A 85 14.54 13.88 -6.04
C ARG A 85 14.31 15.31 -6.55
N GLY A 86 15.29 16.19 -6.35
CA GLY A 86 15.30 17.51 -6.98
C GLY A 86 15.24 17.37 -8.51
N LEU A 87 14.35 18.11 -9.15
CA LEU A 87 14.37 18.27 -10.60
C LEU A 87 15.62 19.07 -10.97
N HIS A 88 16.75 18.39 -11.11
CA HIS A 88 17.91 18.95 -11.80
C HIS A 88 17.60 18.86 -13.30
N GLY A 89 17.09 19.97 -13.84
CA GLY A 89 17.10 20.24 -15.28
C GLY A 89 18.48 20.67 -15.73
#